data_AF-A0A3R7BTM7-F1
#
_entry.id   AF-A0A3R7BTM7-F1
#
_cell.length_a   1.000
_cell.length_b   1.000
_cell.length_c   1.000
_cell.angle_alpha   90.00
_cell.angle_beta   90.00
_cell.angle_gamma   90.00
#
_symmetry.space_group_name_H-M   'P 1'
#
loop_
_entity.id
_entity.type
_entity.pdbx_description
1 polymer ?
#
loop_
_entity_poly.entity_id
_entity_poly.type
_entity_poly.pdbx_seq_one_letter_code
_entity_poly.pdbx_strand_id
1 'polypeptide(L)'
;MEFLILSSSLISDRKRERMIVEAVIEAAEEVGITRIVKRSCNVLSTGVYIVDGGEKKLVYNDWGKDWDQDEIYERIVSSVKTLNGKCERSDLVFVISKNSS
;
A
#
# COMPACT_ATOMS: atom_id res chain seq x y z
N MET A 1 -6.32 7.01 -9.74
CA MET A 1 -5.43 5.99 -9.16
C MET A 1 -5.25 6.22 -7.66
N GLU A 2 -5.23 5.16 -6.87
CA GLU A 2 -4.98 5.19 -5.41
C GLU A 2 -4.21 3.95 -4.94
N PHE A 3 -3.51 4.09 -3.82
CA PHE A 3 -3.03 2.94 -3.05
C PHE A 3 -4.15 2.40 -2.16
N LEU A 4 -4.26 1.07 -2.08
CA LEU A 4 -5.13 0.37 -1.16
C LEU A 4 -4.31 -0.62 -0.32
N ILE A 5 -4.26 -0.39 0.98
CA ILE A 5 -3.67 -1.28 1.99
C ILE A 5 -4.79 -2.12 2.59
N LEU A 6 -4.75 -3.43 2.36
CA LEU A 6 -5.57 -4.40 3.07
C LEU A 6 -4.76 -5.03 4.19
N SER A 7 -4.94 -4.50 5.40
CA SER A 7 -4.33 -5.03 6.62
C SER A 7 -5.09 -6.24 7.16
N SER A 8 -4.35 -7.24 7.66
CA SER A 8 -4.95 -8.39 8.33
C SER A 8 -5.62 -7.98 9.64
N SER A 9 -6.87 -8.40 9.85
CA SER A 9 -7.52 -8.40 11.16
C SER A 9 -7.22 -9.67 11.97
N LEU A 10 -6.60 -10.69 11.35
CA LEU A 10 -6.36 -12.00 11.94
C LEU A 10 -4.97 -12.09 12.59
N ILE A 11 -3.99 -11.38 12.02
CA ILE A 11 -2.61 -11.33 12.50
C ILE A 11 -2.29 -9.88 12.84
N SER A 12 -1.99 -9.62 14.12
CA SER A 12 -1.66 -8.28 14.62
C SER A 12 -0.15 -8.15 14.87
N ASP A 13 0.57 -7.68 13.86
CA ASP A 13 1.92 -7.13 14.05
C ASP A 13 1.92 -5.62 13.72
N ARG A 14 1.74 -4.81 14.77
CA ARG A 14 1.64 -3.35 14.63
C ARG A 14 2.95 -2.70 14.17
N LYS A 15 4.10 -3.31 14.50
CA LYS A 15 5.41 -2.78 14.08
C LYS A 15 5.56 -3.00 12.58
N ARG A 16 5.26 -4.21 12.12
CA ARG A 16 5.30 -4.57 10.71
C ARG A 16 4.31 -3.75 9.88
N GLU A 17 3.09 -3.63 10.37
CA GLU A 17 2.04 -2.82 9.70
C GLU A 17 2.45 -1.36 9.56
N ARG A 18 3.10 -0.77 10.57
CA ARG A 18 3.63 0.59 10.51
C ARG A 18 4.67 0.73 9.40
N MET A 19 5.65 -0.17 9.36
CA MET A 19 6.71 -0.15 8.33
C MET A 19 6.11 -0.21 6.91
N ILE A 20 5.08 -1.04 6.70
CA ILE A 20 4.40 -1.13 5.40
C ILE A 20 3.67 0.18 5.08
N VAL A 21 2.99 0.79 6.06
CA VAL A 21 2.29 2.06 5.85
C VAL A 21 3.26 3.19 5.51
N GLU A 22 4.38 3.28 6.23
CA GLU A 22 5.44 4.27 5.99
C GLU A 22 6.03 4.10 4.57
N ALA A 23 6.37 2.88 4.19
CA ALA A 23 6.85 2.58 2.83
C ALA A 23 5.82 2.94 1.73
N VAL A 24 4.52 2.77 1.99
CA VAL A 24 3.45 3.15 1.04
C VAL A 24 3.32 4.66 0.92
N ILE A 25 3.47 5.41 2.02
CA ILE A 25 3.44 6.88 2.00
C ILE A 25 4.58 7.41 1.15
N GLU A 26 5.81 6.94 1.38
CA GLU A 26 6.98 7.36 0.60
C GLU A 26 6.85 6.98 -0.88
N ALA A 27 6.37 5.77 -1.16
CA ALA A 27 6.15 5.33 -2.54
C ALA A 27 5.10 6.21 -3.24
N ALA A 28 4.04 6.61 -2.54
CA ALA A 28 2.99 7.47 -3.08
C ALA A 28 3.50 8.87 -3.44
N GLU A 29 4.36 9.45 -2.62
CA GLU A 29 5.02 10.73 -2.89
C GLU A 29 5.95 10.65 -4.12
N GLU A 30 6.74 9.56 -4.23
CA GLU A 30 7.66 9.32 -5.34
C GLU A 30 6.93 9.14 -6.69
N VAL A 31 5.81 8.41 -6.70
CA VAL A 31 5.08 8.10 -7.94
C VAL A 31 3.94 9.07 -8.26
N GLY A 32 3.68 10.06 -7.38
CA GLY A 32 2.64 11.07 -7.58
C GLY A 32 1.22 10.57 -7.35
N ILE A 33 1.01 9.53 -6.55
CA ILE A 33 -0.33 9.05 -6.18
C ILE A 33 -0.79 9.75 -4.92
N THR A 34 -1.93 10.42 -5.01
CA THR A 34 -2.43 11.31 -3.97
C THR A 34 -3.44 10.71 -3.03
N ARG A 35 -3.77 9.43 -3.17
CA ARG A 35 -4.76 8.80 -2.31
C ARG A 35 -4.28 7.45 -1.82
N ILE A 36 -4.27 7.29 -0.51
CA ILE A 36 -4.00 6.03 0.17
C ILE A 36 -5.21 5.66 1.00
N VAL A 37 -5.75 4.46 0.80
CA VAL A 37 -6.85 3.89 1.57
C VAL A 37 -6.32 2.71 2.36
N LYS A 38 -6.54 2.68 3.66
CA LYS A 38 -6.28 1.52 4.50
C LYS A 38 -7.57 0.91 5.01
N ARG A 39 -7.71 -0.41 4.88
CA ARG A 39 -8.82 -1.20 5.43
C ARG A 39 -8.29 -2.39 6.22
N SER A 40 -8.97 -2.70 7.32
CA SER A 40 -8.75 -3.94 8.07
C SER A 40 -9.74 -5.00 7.58
N CYS A 41 -9.24 -6.17 7.18
CA CYS A 41 -10.03 -7.23 6.56
C CYS A 41 -9.54 -8.61 7.02
N ASN A 42 -10.38 -9.64 6.85
CA ASN A 42 -10.04 -11.03 7.16
C ASN A 42 -9.10 -11.64 6.10
N VAL A 43 -7.89 -11.08 5.97
CA VAL A 43 -6.82 -11.55 5.08
C VAL A 43 -5.68 -12.17 5.89
N LEU A 44 -4.97 -13.12 5.29
CA LEU A 44 -3.87 -13.85 5.95
C LEU A 44 -2.56 -13.06 6.01
N SER A 45 -2.43 -11.99 5.25
CA SER A 45 -1.26 -11.12 5.22
C SER A 45 -1.65 -9.71 4.76
N THR A 46 -0.84 -8.71 5.12
CA THR A 46 -1.06 -7.34 4.65
C THR A 46 -0.68 -7.23 3.18
N GLY A 47 -1.64 -6.83 2.33
CA GLY A 47 -1.43 -6.62 0.90
C GLY A 47 -1.57 -5.15 0.51
N VAL A 48 -0.69 -4.68 -0.36
CA VAL A 48 -0.71 -3.33 -0.93
C VAL A 48 -1.03 -3.43 -2.42
N TYR A 49 -2.00 -2.62 -2.84
CA TYR A 49 -2.51 -2.61 -4.19
C TYR A 49 -2.56 -1.21 -4.78
N ILE A 50 -2.54 -1.14 -6.10
CA ILE A 50 -2.96 0.01 -6.87
C ILE A 50 -4.39 -0.23 -7.36
N VAL A 51 -5.25 0.77 -7.19
CA VAL A 51 -6.61 0.78 -7.73
C VAL A 51 -6.71 1.89 -8.77
N ASP A 52 -7.10 1.54 -9.99
CA ASP A 52 -7.29 2.48 -11.08
C ASP A 52 -8.44 2.05 -11.99
N GLY A 53 -9.38 2.96 -12.25
CA GLY A 53 -10.57 2.65 -13.06
C GLY A 53 -11.43 1.47 -12.57
N GLY A 54 -11.30 1.06 -11.30
CA GLY A 54 -11.96 -0.13 -10.74
C GLY A 54 -11.15 -1.42 -10.82
N GLU A 55 -10.03 -1.44 -11.56
CA GLU A 55 -9.08 -2.53 -11.53
C GLU A 55 -8.19 -2.44 -10.29
N LYS A 56 -7.87 -3.60 -9.71
CA LYS A 56 -7.01 -3.71 -8.54
C LYS A 56 -5.79 -4.58 -8.86
N LYS A 57 -4.58 -4.02 -8.73
CA LYS A 57 -3.31 -4.69 -9.04
C LYS A 57 -2.45 -4.78 -7.79
N LEU A 58 -1.98 -5.98 -7.44
CA LEU A 58 -1.12 -6.21 -6.28
C LEU A 58 0.29 -5.71 -6.57
N VAL A 59 0.85 -4.87 -5.69
CA VAL A 59 2.21 -4.34 -5.83
C VAL A 59 3.16 -4.84 -4.74
N TYR A 60 2.63 -5.21 -3.58
CA TYR A 60 3.38 -5.80 -2.47
C TYR A 60 2.48 -6.69 -1.59
N ASN A 61 3.04 -7.77 -1.05
CA ASN A 61 2.36 -8.64 -0.08
C ASN A 61 3.33 -9.09 1.01
N ASP A 62 2.92 -8.94 2.26
CA ASP A 62 3.71 -9.17 3.46
C ASP A 62 3.69 -10.65 3.88
N TRP A 63 4.29 -11.51 3.08
CA TRP A 63 4.39 -12.96 3.35
C TRP A 63 5.42 -13.29 4.45
N GLY A 64 5.53 -12.46 5.49
CA GLY A 64 6.46 -12.66 6.61
C GLY A 64 7.94 -12.58 6.21
N LYS A 65 8.26 -11.83 5.15
CA LYS A 65 9.65 -11.57 4.76
C LYS A 65 10.31 -10.66 5.80
N ASP A 66 11.59 -10.89 6.07
CA ASP A 66 12.40 -10.04 6.96
C ASP A 66 12.94 -8.80 6.22
N TRP A 67 12.07 -8.12 5.49
CA TRP A 67 12.43 -6.91 4.74
C TRP A 67 12.34 -5.68 5.62
N ASP A 68 13.26 -4.74 5.50
CA ASP A 68 13.09 -3.44 6.15
C ASP A 68 12.11 -2.53 5.38
N GLN A 69 11.92 -1.30 5.85
CA GLN A 69 11.02 -0.33 5.22
C GLN A 69 11.50 0.05 3.81
N ASP A 70 12.82 0.21 3.62
CA ASP A 70 13.42 0.64 2.36
C ASP A 70 13.25 -0.44 1.29
N GLU A 71 13.47 -1.71 1.65
CA GLU A 71 13.22 -2.85 0.75
C GLU A 71 11.73 -2.96 0.33
N ILE A 72 10.80 -2.70 1.27
CA ILE A 72 9.37 -2.67 0.96
C ILE A 72 9.06 -1.51 0.02
N TYR A 73 9.59 -0.31 0.30
CA TYR A 73 9.44 0.89 -0.53
C TYR A 73 9.94 0.64 -1.95
N GLU A 74 11.18 0.17 -2.12
CA GLU A 74 11.79 -0.09 -3.42
C GLU A 74 10.96 -1.09 -4.22
N ARG A 75 10.46 -2.14 -3.57
CA ARG A 75 9.59 -3.14 -4.20
C ARG A 75 8.30 -2.52 -4.71
N ILE A 76 7.65 -1.68 -3.90
CA ILE A 76 6.40 -1.00 -4.27
C ILE A 76 6.66 -0.07 -5.45
N VAL A 77 7.66 0.80 -5.36
CA VAL A 77 7.99 1.77 -6.43
C VAL A 77 8.32 1.05 -7.73
N SER A 78 9.13 -0.02 -7.68
CA SER A 78 9.47 -0.84 -8.86
C SER A 78 8.22 -1.49 -9.49
N SER A 79 7.33 -2.05 -8.67
CA SER A 79 6.02 -2.57 -9.13
C SER A 79 5.17 -1.48 -9.78
N VAL A 80 5.11 -0.28 -9.21
CA VAL A 80 4.26 0.79 -9.75
C VAL A 80 4.83 1.34 -11.05
N LYS A 81 6.14 1.56 -11.13
CA LYS A 81 6.82 2.05 -12.35
C LYS A 81 6.70 1.07 -13.52
N THR A 82 6.63 -0.24 -13.24
CA THR A 82 6.33 -1.25 -14.28
C THR A 82 4.88 -1.27 -14.71
N LEU A 83 3.96 -0.79 -13.87
CA LEU A 83 2.53 -0.71 -14.17
C LEU A 83 2.12 0.59 -14.87
N ASN A 84 2.74 1.73 -14.54
CA ASN A 84 2.33 3.05 -15.00
C ASN A 84 3.52 3.93 -15.39
N GLY A 85 3.50 4.48 -16.61
CA GLY A 85 4.28 5.66 -16.96
C GLY A 85 3.82 6.87 -16.14
N LYS A 86 4.79 7.63 -15.60
CA LYS A 86 4.72 8.81 -14.70
C LYS A 86 3.36 9.49 -14.48
N CYS A 87 3.04 9.78 -13.21
CA CYS A 87 1.92 10.63 -12.77
C CYS A 87 2.43 12.00 -12.27
N GLU A 88 1.63 13.06 -12.43
CA GLU A 88 1.96 14.43 -11.99
C GLU A 88 1.67 14.65 -10.49
N ARG A 89 2.49 15.47 -9.82
CA ARG A 89 2.41 15.72 -8.36
C ARG A 89 1.15 16.51 -7.96
N SER A 90 0.47 16.06 -6.91
CA SER A 90 -0.63 16.76 -6.22
C SER A 90 -0.63 16.39 -4.71
N ASP A 91 -1.52 16.98 -3.90
CA ASP A 91 -1.56 16.78 -2.44
C ASP A 91 -2.01 15.38 -2.03
N LEU A 92 -1.30 14.74 -1.08
CA LEU A 92 -1.56 13.38 -0.62
C LEU A 92 -2.63 13.30 0.48
N VAL A 93 -3.58 12.38 0.32
CA VAL A 93 -4.73 12.13 1.19
C VAL A 93 -4.67 10.69 1.71
N PHE A 94 -4.62 10.53 3.04
CA PHE A 94 -4.62 9.22 3.70
C PHE A 94 -5.97 8.96 4.40
N VAL A 95 -6.64 7.87 4.03
CA VAL A 95 -7.98 7.50 4.52
C VAL A 95 -7.93 6.16 5.25
N ILE A 96 -8.32 6.15 6.53
CA ILE A 96 -8.54 4.91 7.28
C ILE A 96 -10.04 4.59 7.26
N SER A 97 -10.40 3.42 6.75
CA SER A 97 -11.78 2.93 6.75
C SER A 97 -11.88 1.63 7.53
N LYS A 98 -12.83 1.58 8.46
CA LYS A 98 -13.24 0.34 9.14
C LYS A 98 -14.36 -0.30 8.35
N ASN A 99 -14.33 -1.61 8.16
CA ASN A 99 -15.50 -2.33 7.68
C ASN A 99 -16.63 -2.16 8.71
N SER A 100 -17.71 -1.50 8.32
CA SER A 100 -19.01 -1.64 8.98
C SER A 100 -19.49 -3.06 8.70
N SER A 101 -19.56 -3.87 9.75
CA SER A 101 -20.20 -5.20 9.69
C SER A 101 -21.69 -5.06 9.45
#